data_AF-A0A954HZC9-F1
#
_entry.id   AF-A0A954HZC9-F1
#
_cell.length_a   1.000
_cell.length_b   1.000
_cell.length_c   1.000
_cell.angle_alpha   90.00
_cell.angle_beta   90.00
_cell.angle_gamma   90.00
#
_symmetry.space_group_name_H-M   'P 1'
#
loop_
_entity.id
_entity.type
_entity.pdbx_description
1 polymer ?
#
loop_
_entity_poly.entity_id
_entity_poly.type
_entity_poly.pdbx_seq_one_letter_code
_entity_poly.pdbx_strand_id
1 'polypeptide(L)'
;TWQKLNQAATSYRASKNTRWDDLADVIGVLDRLQFDLASVAGLIENGMIRGPAWRFLEMGRRIERARNVGALVRSTMLEDEPPDRAVLKGVIEVLNCRMTYRARYLDNIQPNAVFDLAITDETNPNSIGFQLAGLTQHVDTLPHQADTPLRTEEKRLVMSAVHIVRMLTPETLADPERSELRVALEQLEDRLKSLSDVLNRRYLVHASGPQQILPEGTRP
;
A
#
# COMPACT_ATOMS: atom_id res chain seq x y z
N THR A 1 5.02 -19.89 -7.71
CA THR A 1 4.74 -18.69 -6.89
C THR A 1 4.04 -19.03 -5.58
N TRP A 2 2.88 -19.71 -5.58
CA TRP A 2 2.12 -20.00 -4.35
C TRP A 2 2.87 -20.87 -3.33
N GLN A 3 3.61 -21.88 -3.78
CA GLN A 3 4.43 -22.73 -2.89
C GLN A 3 5.48 -21.94 -2.10
N LYS A 4 6.09 -20.91 -2.71
CA LYS A 4 7.10 -20.05 -2.07
C LYS A 4 6.47 -19.10 -1.05
N LEU A 5 5.29 -18.55 -1.33
CA LEU A 5 4.51 -17.78 -0.37
C LEU A 5 4.14 -18.64 0.85
N ASN A 6 3.66 -19.86 0.63
CA ASN A 6 3.33 -20.77 1.71
C ASN A 6 4.56 -21.14 2.53
N GLN A 7 5.68 -21.43 1.87
CA GLN A 7 6.96 -21.72 2.51
C GLN A 7 7.41 -20.56 3.41
N ALA A 8 7.37 -19.32 2.93
CA ALA A 8 7.69 -18.13 3.71
C ALA A 8 6.77 -18.00 4.95
N ALA A 9 5.46 -18.19 4.76
CA ALA A 9 4.50 -18.13 5.85
C ALA A 9 4.72 -19.24 6.89
N THR A 10 5.02 -20.47 6.45
CA THR A 10 5.34 -21.60 7.34
C THR A 10 6.64 -21.35 8.11
N SER A 11 7.69 -20.89 7.45
CA SER A 11 8.98 -20.56 8.09
C SER A 11 8.81 -19.48 9.17
N TYR A 12 8.06 -18.42 8.89
CA TYR A 12 7.76 -17.37 9.86
C TYR A 12 6.91 -17.85 11.05
N ARG A 13 5.92 -18.71 10.80
CA ARG A 13 5.13 -19.31 11.89
C ARG A 13 5.97 -20.23 12.76
N ALA A 14 6.89 -20.99 12.15
CA ALA A 14 7.81 -21.85 12.89
C ALA A 14 8.78 -21.03 13.76
N SER A 15 9.27 -19.88 13.26
CA SER A 15 10.15 -19.01 14.04
C SER A 15 9.46 -18.36 15.23
N LYS A 16 8.13 -18.13 15.18
CA LYS A 16 7.35 -17.67 16.36
C LYS A 16 7.28 -18.68 17.50
N ASN A 17 7.43 -19.97 17.20
CA ASN A 17 7.44 -21.04 18.20
C ASN A 17 8.84 -21.29 18.79
N THR A 18 9.84 -20.53 18.34
CA THR A 18 11.20 -20.57 18.88
C THR A 18 11.33 -19.49 19.95
N ARG A 19 11.96 -19.80 21.08
CA ARG A 19 12.27 -18.81 22.11
C ARG A 19 13.28 -17.82 21.52
N TRP A 20 12.96 -16.52 21.56
CA TRP A 20 13.88 -15.46 21.14
C TRP A 20 14.60 -14.98 22.40
N ASP A 21 15.90 -15.23 22.49
CA ASP A 21 16.66 -14.95 23.70
C ASP A 21 17.29 -13.55 23.66
N ASP A 22 17.52 -12.98 22.46
CA ASP A 22 18.02 -11.62 22.27
C ASP A 22 17.46 -10.93 21.00
N LEU A 23 17.63 -9.60 20.91
CA LEU A 23 17.28 -8.76 19.76
C LEU A 23 17.94 -9.25 18.46
N ALA A 24 19.15 -9.83 18.55
CA ALA A 24 19.83 -10.42 17.41
C ALA A 24 19.03 -11.54 16.75
N ASP A 25 18.32 -12.36 17.53
CA ASP A 25 17.46 -13.43 17.00
C ASP A 25 16.27 -12.84 16.23
N VAL A 26 15.67 -11.79 16.78
CA VAL A 26 14.54 -11.08 16.16
C VAL A 26 14.96 -10.46 14.84
N ILE A 27 16.11 -9.78 14.80
CA ILE A 27 16.68 -9.20 13.57
C ILE A 27 16.92 -10.31 12.54
N GLY A 28 17.57 -11.42 12.93
CA GLY A 28 17.83 -12.53 12.02
C GLY A 28 16.57 -13.23 11.48
N VAL A 29 15.46 -13.21 12.22
CA VAL A 29 14.15 -13.68 11.72
C VAL A 29 13.55 -12.68 10.74
N LEU A 30 13.62 -11.37 11.04
CA LEU A 30 13.09 -10.32 10.17
C LEU A 30 13.85 -10.24 8.84
N ASP A 31 15.18 -10.35 8.85
CA ASP A 31 16.00 -10.35 7.64
C ASP A 31 15.66 -11.52 6.71
N ARG A 32 15.48 -12.72 7.29
CA ARG A 32 15.03 -13.89 6.53
C ARG A 32 13.63 -13.70 5.95
N LEU A 33 12.71 -13.17 6.74
CA LEU A 33 11.36 -12.86 6.27
C LEU A 33 11.39 -11.83 5.13
N GLN A 34 12.23 -10.79 5.25
CA GLN A 34 12.41 -9.78 4.20
C GLN A 34 12.92 -10.42 2.90
N PHE A 35 13.93 -11.29 2.99
CA PHE A 35 14.47 -12.02 1.84
C PHE A 35 13.42 -12.93 1.18
N ASP A 36 12.65 -13.67 1.98
CA ASP A 36 11.59 -14.55 1.48
C ASP A 36 10.48 -13.75 0.79
N LEU A 37 10.04 -12.63 1.38
CA LEU A 37 9.04 -11.75 0.80
C LEU A 37 9.53 -11.07 -0.48
N ALA A 38 10.80 -10.65 -0.53
CA ALA A 38 11.43 -10.12 -1.73
C ALA A 38 11.48 -11.16 -2.85
N SER A 39 11.81 -12.41 -2.52
CA SER A 39 11.81 -13.54 -3.45
C SER A 39 10.40 -13.81 -4.00
N VAL A 40 9.38 -13.81 -3.14
CA VAL A 40 7.98 -13.97 -3.56
C VAL A 40 7.54 -12.80 -4.45
N ALA A 41 7.89 -11.56 -4.11
CA ALA A 41 7.59 -10.39 -4.92
C ALA A 41 8.22 -10.50 -6.32
N GLY A 42 9.51 -10.89 -6.41
CA GLY A 42 10.19 -11.10 -7.69
C GLY A 42 9.57 -12.22 -8.53
N LEU A 43 9.08 -13.29 -7.90
CA LEU A 43 8.35 -14.35 -8.61
C LEU A 43 6.98 -13.91 -9.11
N ILE A 44 6.29 -13.03 -8.39
CA ILE A 44 5.02 -12.45 -8.82
C ILE A 44 5.26 -11.51 -10.01
N GLU A 45 6.25 -10.63 -9.89
CA GLU A 45 6.57 -9.62 -10.89
C GLU A 45 6.99 -10.23 -12.24
N ASN A 46 7.79 -11.31 -12.21
CA ASN A 46 8.29 -11.96 -13.41
C ASN A 46 7.44 -13.14 -13.90
N GLY A 47 6.70 -13.80 -13.00
CA GLY A 47 6.02 -15.06 -13.29
C GLY A 47 4.51 -14.95 -13.53
N MET A 48 3.90 -13.80 -13.21
CA MET A 48 2.44 -13.64 -13.35
C MET A 48 2.09 -12.98 -14.68
N ILE A 49 1.20 -13.62 -15.45
CA ILE A 49 0.60 -12.99 -16.64
C ILE A 49 -0.14 -11.73 -16.17
N ARG A 50 0.03 -10.62 -16.90
CA ARG A 50 -0.59 -9.30 -16.63
C ARG A 50 -2.10 -9.28 -16.91
N GLY A 51 -2.82 -10.27 -16.41
CA GLY A 51 -4.26 -10.42 -16.47
C GLY A 51 -4.98 -9.92 -15.22
N PRO A 52 -6.29 -10.24 -15.06
CA PRO A 52 -7.12 -9.72 -13.97
C PRO A 52 -6.56 -10.00 -12.57
N ALA A 53 -6.10 -11.22 -12.30
CA ALA A 53 -5.57 -11.60 -10.99
C ALA A 53 -4.33 -10.78 -10.59
N TRP A 54 -3.44 -10.48 -11.54
CA TRP A 54 -2.28 -9.63 -11.31
C TRP A 54 -2.70 -8.20 -10.97
N ARG A 55 -3.70 -7.66 -11.69
CA ARG A 55 -4.21 -6.30 -11.41
C ARG A 55 -4.85 -6.20 -10.03
N PHE A 56 -5.63 -7.20 -9.61
CA PHE A 56 -6.20 -7.22 -8.25
C PHE A 56 -5.12 -7.26 -7.17
N LEU A 57 -4.06 -8.05 -7.39
CA LEU A 57 -2.92 -8.09 -6.49
C LEU A 57 -2.21 -6.75 -6.41
N GLU A 58 -1.94 -6.10 -7.54
CA GLU A 58 -1.32 -4.76 -7.57
C GLU A 58 -2.19 -3.69 -6.91
N MET A 59 -3.51 -3.69 -7.16
CA MET A 59 -4.43 -2.78 -6.47
C MET A 59 -4.41 -3.01 -4.97
N GLY A 60 -4.47 -4.26 -4.51
CA GLY A 60 -4.41 -4.61 -3.09
C GLY A 60 -3.10 -4.17 -2.45
N ARG A 61 -1.95 -4.41 -3.10
CA ARG A 61 -0.63 -3.97 -2.61
C ARG A 61 -0.55 -2.44 -2.50
N ARG A 62 -1.08 -1.71 -3.49
CA ARG A 62 -1.08 -0.24 -3.49
C ARG A 62 -1.98 0.34 -2.40
N ILE A 63 -3.18 -0.21 -2.21
CA ILE A 63 -4.08 0.17 -1.13
C ILE A 63 -3.40 -0.06 0.22
N GLU A 64 -2.90 -1.27 0.45
CA GLU A 64 -2.25 -1.64 1.71
C GLU A 64 -1.02 -0.75 1.99
N ARG A 65 -0.21 -0.48 0.98
CA ARG A 65 0.95 0.41 1.11
C ARG A 65 0.54 1.84 1.46
N ALA A 66 -0.45 2.40 0.77
CA ALA A 66 -0.94 3.76 1.07
C ALA A 66 -1.47 3.87 2.50
N ARG A 67 -2.26 2.88 2.96
CA ARG A 67 -2.77 2.81 4.34
C ARG A 67 -1.65 2.69 5.37
N ASN A 68 -0.66 1.83 5.11
CA ASN A 68 0.48 1.67 6.01
C ASN A 68 1.33 2.94 6.14
N VAL A 69 1.55 3.67 5.04
CA VAL A 69 2.23 4.98 5.09
C VAL A 69 1.39 6.00 5.86
N GLY A 70 0.08 6.07 5.61
CA GLY A 70 -0.82 6.94 6.36
C GLY A 70 -0.82 6.62 7.87
N ALA A 71 -0.87 5.34 8.24
CA ALA A 71 -0.79 4.89 9.63
C ALA A 71 0.56 5.22 10.28
N LEU A 72 1.67 5.02 9.57
CA LEU A 72 3.01 5.40 10.04
C LEU A 72 3.08 6.90 10.32
N VAL A 73 2.65 7.73 9.37
CA VAL A 73 2.64 9.19 9.55
C VAL A 73 1.75 9.61 10.72
N ARG A 74 0.53 9.06 10.83
CA ARG A 74 -0.38 9.37 11.94
C ARG A 74 0.21 9.01 13.31
N SER A 75 0.85 7.85 13.43
CA SER A 75 1.38 7.33 14.70
C SER A 75 2.74 7.91 15.10
N THR A 76 3.49 8.50 14.17
CA THR A 76 4.85 9.00 14.46
C THR A 76 4.98 10.50 14.32
N MET A 77 4.13 11.14 13.52
CA MET A 77 4.28 12.54 13.14
C MET A 77 3.05 13.40 13.42
N LEU A 78 1.91 12.81 13.79
CA LEU A 78 0.68 13.55 14.13
C LEU A 78 0.30 13.37 15.61
N GLU A 79 1.24 13.05 16.48
CA GLU A 79 1.03 13.10 17.93
C GLU A 79 1.06 14.56 18.43
N ASP A 80 0.63 14.78 19.68
CA ASP A 80 0.56 16.12 20.29
C ASP A 80 1.95 16.76 20.44
N GLU A 81 2.98 15.94 20.66
CA GLU A 81 4.37 16.40 20.69
C GLU A 81 4.97 16.39 19.27
N PRO A 82 5.71 17.44 18.86
CA PRO A 82 6.40 17.43 17.59
C PRO A 82 7.44 16.29 17.53
N PRO A 83 7.53 15.55 16.41
CA PRO A 83 8.48 14.46 16.27
C PRO A 83 9.91 14.98 16.35
N ASP A 84 10.74 14.30 17.13
CA ASP A 84 12.15 14.62 17.20
C ASP A 84 12.90 14.23 15.91
N ARG A 85 14.17 14.64 15.82
CA ARG A 85 15.01 14.34 14.65
C ARG A 85 15.23 12.84 14.44
N ALA A 86 15.20 12.02 15.49
CA ALA A 86 15.40 10.58 15.38
C ALA A 86 14.17 9.89 14.77
N VAL A 87 12.97 10.28 15.20
CA VAL A 87 11.69 9.83 14.62
C VAL A 87 11.62 10.19 13.14
N LEU A 88 11.94 11.43 12.77
CA LEU A 88 11.93 11.85 11.36
C LEU A 88 12.92 11.04 10.51
N LYS A 89 14.13 10.75 11.03
CA LYS A 89 15.09 9.86 10.37
C LYS A 89 14.53 8.44 10.21
N GLY A 90 13.93 7.90 11.26
CA GLY A 90 13.32 6.57 11.25
C GLY A 90 12.23 6.46 10.20
N VAL A 91 11.34 7.45 10.10
CA VAL A 91 10.30 7.50 9.05
C VAL A 91 10.93 7.54 7.66
N ILE A 92 11.95 8.37 7.43
CA ILE A 92 12.66 8.44 6.14
C ILE A 92 13.29 7.08 5.78
N GLU A 93 13.85 6.38 6.75
CA GLU A 93 14.46 5.06 6.56
C GLU A 93 13.41 3.98 6.27
N VAL A 94 12.31 3.93 7.03
CA VAL A 94 11.20 3.00 6.80
C VAL A 94 10.59 3.18 5.41
N LEU A 95 10.45 4.43 4.96
CA LEU A 95 9.95 4.75 3.62
C LEU A 95 11.01 4.55 2.52
N ASN A 96 12.23 4.10 2.85
CA ASN A 96 13.36 3.97 1.92
C ASN A 96 13.63 5.25 1.12
N CYS A 97 13.39 6.41 1.73
CA CYS A 97 13.49 7.72 1.08
C CYS A 97 14.79 8.46 1.40
N ARG A 98 15.77 7.81 2.04
CA ARG A 98 16.99 8.50 2.52
C ARG A 98 17.78 9.19 1.41
N MET A 99 17.96 8.52 0.26
CA MET A 99 18.66 9.10 -0.89
C MET A 99 17.85 10.24 -1.52
N THR A 100 16.55 10.03 -1.73
CA THR A 100 15.61 11.04 -2.25
C THR A 100 15.57 12.28 -1.36
N TYR A 101 15.52 12.08 -0.04
CA TYR A 101 15.50 13.15 0.95
C TYR A 101 16.77 14.00 0.86
N ARG A 102 17.95 13.36 0.91
CA ARG A 102 19.23 14.10 0.80
C ARG A 102 19.36 14.86 -0.51
N ALA A 103 18.88 14.30 -1.62
CA ALA A 103 18.95 14.95 -2.92
C ALA A 103 18.07 16.21 -2.99
N ARG A 104 16.93 16.25 -2.29
CA ARG A 104 15.93 17.33 -2.40
C ARG A 104 15.98 18.35 -1.26
N TYR A 105 16.26 17.93 -0.03
CA TYR A 105 16.23 18.77 1.17
C TYR A 105 17.56 18.82 1.94
N LEU A 106 18.63 18.23 1.37
CA LEU A 106 19.98 18.20 1.94
C LEU A 106 20.00 17.56 3.35
N ASP A 107 20.76 18.13 4.28
CA ASP A 107 20.97 17.58 5.63
C ASP A 107 20.01 18.17 6.69
N ASN A 108 19.09 19.07 6.29
CA ASN A 108 18.10 19.66 7.18
C ASN A 108 16.82 18.80 7.22
N ILE A 109 16.60 18.09 8.33
CA ILE A 109 15.46 17.19 8.49
C ILE A 109 14.29 17.97 9.11
N GLN A 110 13.21 18.15 8.33
CA GLN A 110 12.04 18.90 8.75
C GLN A 110 10.74 18.10 8.52
N PRO A 111 9.74 18.19 9.42
CA PRO A 111 8.50 17.42 9.29
C PRO A 111 7.75 17.64 7.97
N ASN A 112 7.62 18.90 7.52
CA ASN A 112 6.95 19.25 6.27
C ASN A 112 7.61 18.60 5.04
N ALA A 113 8.95 18.53 4.99
CA ALA A 113 9.67 17.83 3.94
C ALA A 113 9.44 16.31 3.97
N VAL A 114 9.30 15.72 5.17
CA VAL A 114 8.95 14.30 5.31
C VAL A 114 7.50 14.06 4.86
N PHE A 115 6.56 14.94 5.20
CA PHE A 115 5.18 14.85 4.68
C PHE A 115 5.14 14.96 3.16
N ASP A 116 5.92 15.86 2.56
CA ASP A 116 5.96 16.02 1.10
C ASP A 116 6.40 14.71 0.42
N LEU A 117 7.49 14.09 0.91
CA LEU A 117 7.94 12.80 0.36
C LEU A 117 7.00 11.62 0.65
N ALA A 118 6.40 11.58 1.84
CA ALA A 118 5.58 10.44 2.26
C ALA A 118 4.17 10.48 1.65
N ILE A 119 3.62 11.68 1.44
CA ILE A 119 2.21 11.86 1.12
C ILE A 119 2.04 12.33 -0.33
N THR A 120 2.63 13.47 -0.69
CA THR A 120 2.31 14.19 -1.93
C THR A 120 3.20 13.83 -3.12
N ASP A 121 4.43 13.36 -2.91
CA ASP A 121 5.39 13.11 -3.98
C ASP A 121 4.98 11.93 -4.90
N GLU A 122 4.28 12.22 -6.00
CA GLU A 122 3.86 11.23 -7.00
C GLU A 122 5.03 10.58 -7.77
N THR A 123 6.28 10.99 -7.56
CA THR A 123 7.48 10.37 -8.16
C THR A 123 8.14 9.33 -7.25
N ASN A 124 7.85 9.39 -5.95
CA ASN A 124 8.41 8.49 -4.96
C ASN A 124 7.59 7.18 -4.87
N PRO A 125 8.14 6.00 -5.21
CA PRO A 125 7.41 4.73 -5.19
C PRO A 125 6.85 4.30 -3.84
N ASN A 126 7.27 4.96 -2.75
CA ASN A 126 6.81 4.69 -1.40
C ASN A 126 5.84 5.75 -0.87
N SER A 127 5.54 6.80 -1.64
CA SER A 127 4.55 7.79 -1.24
C SER A 127 3.12 7.31 -1.44
N ILE A 128 2.19 7.92 -0.71
CA ILE A 128 0.75 7.75 -0.90
C ILE A 128 0.35 8.23 -2.30
N GLY A 129 0.78 9.41 -2.73
CA GLY A 129 0.47 9.98 -4.04
C GLY A 129 0.82 9.03 -5.19
N PHE A 130 2.01 8.42 -5.16
CA PHE A 130 2.42 7.43 -6.15
C PHE A 130 1.54 6.17 -6.12
N GLN A 131 1.17 5.69 -4.93
CA GLN A 131 0.27 4.53 -4.82
C GLN A 131 -1.08 4.83 -5.48
N LEU A 132 -1.66 5.99 -5.17
CA LEU A 132 -2.96 6.42 -5.66
C LEU A 132 -2.97 6.68 -7.18
N ALA A 133 -1.89 7.25 -7.72
CA ALA A 133 -1.73 7.43 -9.15
C ALA A 133 -1.75 6.09 -9.90
N GLY A 134 -0.97 5.10 -9.44
CA GLY A 134 -0.99 3.75 -10.02
C GLY A 134 -2.30 3.01 -9.78
N LEU A 135 -2.94 3.22 -8.62
CA LEU A 135 -4.24 2.64 -8.31
C LEU A 135 -5.33 3.15 -9.28
N THR A 136 -5.27 4.42 -9.66
CA THR A 136 -6.16 5.02 -10.68
C THR A 136 -6.02 4.29 -12.01
N GLN A 137 -4.79 4.07 -12.46
CA GLN A 137 -4.51 3.34 -13.71
C GLN A 137 -5.09 1.92 -13.68
N HIS A 138 -4.95 1.20 -12.56
CA HIS A 138 -5.52 -0.15 -12.46
C HIS A 138 -7.05 -0.15 -12.45
N VAL A 139 -7.67 0.73 -11.65
CA VAL A 139 -9.13 0.84 -11.56
C VAL A 139 -9.75 1.28 -12.88
N ASP A 140 -9.07 2.12 -13.66
CA ASP A 140 -9.56 2.54 -14.97
C ASP A 140 -9.67 1.41 -15.99
N THR A 141 -8.89 0.35 -15.80
CA THR A 141 -8.86 -0.81 -16.68
C THR A 141 -9.80 -1.93 -16.28
N LEU A 142 -10.58 -1.76 -15.19
CA LEU A 142 -11.56 -2.73 -14.75
C LEU A 142 -12.74 -2.81 -15.73
N PRO A 143 -13.34 -4.00 -15.91
CA PRO A 143 -14.47 -4.17 -16.82
C PRO A 143 -15.65 -3.30 -16.36
N HIS A 144 -16.13 -2.44 -17.26
CA HIS A 144 -17.28 -1.58 -17.02
C HIS A 144 -18.50 -2.13 -17.77
N GLN A 145 -19.65 -2.22 -17.10
CA GLN A 145 -20.92 -2.43 -17.79
C GLN A 145 -21.29 -1.11 -18.47
N ALA A 146 -21.23 -1.08 -19.80
CA ALA A 146 -21.32 0.12 -20.63
C ALA A 146 -22.71 0.81 -20.64
N ASP A 147 -23.64 0.41 -19.78
CA ASP A 147 -25.02 0.87 -19.80
C ASP A 147 -25.26 2.19 -19.06
N THR A 148 -24.22 2.82 -18.48
CA THR A 148 -24.35 4.07 -17.73
C THR A 148 -23.23 5.06 -18.04
N PRO A 149 -23.53 6.35 -18.26
CA PRO A 149 -22.51 7.39 -18.41
C PRO A 149 -21.82 7.76 -17.08
N LEU A 150 -22.30 7.24 -15.94
CA LEU A 150 -21.75 7.55 -14.62
C LEU A 150 -20.52 6.70 -14.31
N ARG A 151 -19.56 7.30 -13.59
CA ARG A 151 -18.40 6.58 -13.06
C ARG A 151 -18.84 5.53 -12.04
N THR A 152 -18.20 4.36 -12.07
CA THR A 152 -18.40 3.33 -11.06
C THR A 152 -17.99 3.80 -9.67
N GLU A 153 -18.50 3.12 -8.65
CA GLU A 153 -18.18 3.41 -7.25
C GLU A 153 -16.67 3.36 -6.99
N GLU A 154 -15.99 2.31 -7.46
CA GLU A 154 -14.53 2.17 -7.31
C GLU A 154 -13.75 3.32 -7.97
N LYS A 155 -14.18 3.80 -9.15
CA LYS A 155 -13.57 4.97 -9.81
C LYS A 155 -13.77 6.24 -8.99
N ARG A 156 -14.98 6.45 -8.45
CA ARG A 156 -15.28 7.62 -7.61
C ARG A 156 -14.47 7.60 -6.31
N LEU A 157 -14.29 6.44 -5.69
CA LEU A 157 -13.52 6.28 -4.46
C LEU A 157 -12.03 6.59 -4.68
N VAL A 158 -11.41 6.04 -5.74
CA VAL A 158 -10.02 6.37 -6.07
C VAL A 158 -9.86 7.85 -6.41
N MET A 159 -10.76 8.42 -7.22
CA MET A 159 -10.72 9.85 -7.53
C MET A 159 -10.82 10.72 -6.27
N SER A 160 -11.69 10.36 -5.33
CA SER A 160 -11.81 11.06 -4.05
C SER A 160 -10.52 10.94 -3.23
N ALA A 161 -9.89 9.76 -3.17
CA ALA A 161 -8.63 9.56 -2.47
C ALA A 161 -7.49 10.39 -3.08
N VAL A 162 -7.37 10.39 -4.41
CA VAL A 162 -6.40 11.22 -5.15
C VAL A 162 -6.64 12.70 -4.87
N HIS A 163 -7.90 13.14 -4.89
CA HIS A 163 -8.26 14.52 -4.61
C HIS A 163 -7.82 14.97 -3.21
N ILE A 164 -8.08 14.15 -2.18
CA ILE A 164 -7.65 14.45 -0.80
C ILE A 164 -6.15 14.76 -0.74
N VAL A 165 -5.30 13.92 -1.37
CA VAL A 165 -3.85 14.10 -1.37
C VAL A 165 -3.43 15.32 -2.19
N ARG A 166 -4.04 15.54 -3.36
CA ARG A 166 -3.67 16.65 -4.26
C ARG A 166 -4.13 18.02 -3.78
N MET A 167 -5.05 18.08 -2.83
CA MET A 167 -5.50 19.33 -2.22
C MET A 167 -4.61 19.80 -1.06
N LEU A 168 -3.71 18.95 -0.56
CA LEU A 168 -2.74 19.35 0.46
C LEU A 168 -1.78 20.40 -0.12
N THR A 169 -1.65 21.52 0.57
CA THR A 169 -0.76 22.61 0.16
C THR A 169 0.49 22.64 1.05
N PRO A 170 1.57 23.36 0.64
CA PRO A 170 2.73 23.58 1.51
C PRO A 170 2.36 24.17 2.87
N GLU A 171 1.34 25.02 2.93
CA GLU A 171 0.82 25.61 4.16
C GLU A 171 0.17 24.55 5.06
N THR A 172 -0.66 23.66 4.49
CA THR A 172 -1.23 22.51 5.22
C THR A 172 -0.14 21.60 5.79
N LEU A 173 0.96 21.38 5.06
CA LEU A 173 2.08 20.54 5.52
C LEU A 173 2.97 21.24 6.56
N ALA A 174 2.96 22.57 6.58
CA ALA A 174 3.72 23.39 7.52
C ALA A 174 2.93 23.77 8.79
N ASP A 175 1.62 23.53 8.81
CA ASP A 175 0.75 23.79 9.96
C ASP A 175 1.24 23.05 11.22
N PRO A 176 1.59 23.77 12.31
CA PRO A 176 1.99 23.16 13.58
C PRO A 176 0.88 22.32 14.22
N GLU A 177 -0.40 22.70 14.05
CA GLU A 177 -1.53 21.96 14.63
C GLU A 177 -1.87 20.69 13.83
N ARG A 178 -1.46 20.66 12.55
CA ARG A 178 -1.64 19.53 11.61
C ARG A 178 -3.09 19.07 11.53
N SER A 179 -4.03 19.97 11.80
CA SER A 179 -5.45 19.64 11.97
C SER A 179 -6.07 19.19 10.66
N GLU A 180 -5.84 19.97 9.61
CA GLU A 180 -6.27 19.65 8.25
C GLU A 180 -5.60 18.37 7.73
N LEU A 181 -4.29 18.18 8.01
CA LEU A 181 -3.57 16.98 7.62
C LEU A 181 -4.12 15.71 8.30
N ARG A 182 -4.49 15.81 9.59
CA ARG A 182 -5.12 14.71 10.33
C ARG A 182 -6.45 14.32 9.71
N VAL A 183 -7.30 15.30 9.42
CA VAL A 183 -8.60 15.08 8.78
C VAL A 183 -8.41 14.46 7.38
N ALA A 184 -7.45 14.96 6.60
CA ALA A 184 -7.15 14.42 5.28
C ALA A 184 -6.73 12.94 5.34
N LEU A 185 -5.83 12.57 6.26
CA LEU A 185 -5.40 11.17 6.41
C LEU A 185 -6.50 10.24 6.92
N GLU A 186 -7.39 10.73 7.79
CA GLU A 186 -8.56 9.96 8.25
C GLU A 186 -9.55 9.72 7.11
N GLN A 187 -9.89 10.76 6.34
CA GLN A 187 -10.74 10.62 5.16
C GLN A 187 -10.12 9.70 4.11
N LEU A 188 -8.80 9.78 3.90
CA LEU A 188 -8.08 8.92 2.98
C LEU A 188 -8.18 7.44 3.40
N GLU A 189 -7.96 7.15 4.68
CA GLU A 189 -8.08 5.80 5.23
C GLU A 189 -9.49 5.22 4.98
N ASP A 190 -10.53 6.02 5.22
CA ASP A 190 -11.92 5.62 4.96
C ASP A 190 -12.19 5.33 3.47
N ARG A 191 -11.65 6.15 2.56
CA ARG A 191 -11.77 5.93 1.11
C ARG A 191 -11.06 4.66 0.67
N LEU A 192 -9.86 4.41 1.18
CA LEU A 192 -9.06 3.23 0.85
C LEU A 192 -9.71 1.94 1.37
N LYS A 193 -10.26 1.98 2.58
CA LYS A 193 -11.04 0.87 3.15
C LYS A 193 -12.29 0.58 2.31
N SER A 194 -13.07 1.61 2.02
CA SER A 194 -14.29 1.47 1.20
C SER A 194 -13.97 0.92 -0.20
N LEU A 195 -12.88 1.37 -0.80
CA LEU A 195 -12.43 0.86 -2.10
C LEU A 195 -12.07 -0.62 -2.03
N SER A 196 -11.32 -1.04 -1.00
CA SER A 196 -11.00 -2.45 -0.79
C SER A 196 -12.27 -3.30 -0.66
N ASP A 197 -13.26 -2.83 0.10
CA ASP A 197 -14.53 -3.53 0.29
C ASP A 197 -15.34 -3.66 -1.00
N VAL A 198 -15.40 -2.60 -1.81
CA VAL A 198 -16.07 -2.60 -3.12
C VAL A 198 -15.39 -3.52 -4.10
N LEU A 199 -14.05 -3.47 -4.19
CA LEU A 199 -13.27 -4.33 -5.08
C LEU A 199 -13.46 -5.81 -4.72
N ASN A 200 -13.41 -6.14 -3.42
CA ASN A 200 -13.61 -7.48 -2.93
C ASN A 200 -15.01 -8.01 -3.28
N ARG A 201 -16.05 -7.25 -2.91
CA ARG A 201 -17.45 -7.62 -3.13
C ARG A 201 -17.78 -7.81 -4.61
N ARG A 202 -17.34 -6.89 -5.47
CA ARG A 202 -17.72 -6.88 -6.88
C ARG A 202 -16.95 -7.90 -7.71
N TYR A 203 -15.66 -8.07 -7.45
CA TYR A 203 -14.79 -8.80 -8.36
C TYR A 203 -14.16 -10.08 -7.80
N LEU A 204 -14.09 -10.26 -6.47
CA LEU A 204 -13.47 -11.45 -5.86
C LEU A 204 -14.49 -12.46 -5.37
N VAL A 205 -15.63 -12.01 -4.84
CA VAL A 205 -16.70 -12.91 -4.37
C VAL A 205 -17.31 -13.72 -5.54
N HIS A 206 -17.46 -13.11 -6.72
CA HIS A 206 -18.00 -13.78 -7.92
C HIS A 206 -16.98 -14.71 -8.62
N ALA A 207 -15.69 -14.59 -8.32
CA ALA A 207 -14.64 -15.44 -8.90
C ALA A 207 -14.53 -16.82 -8.23
N SER A 208 -15.29 -17.08 -7.17
CA SER A 208 -15.24 -18.32 -6.37
C SER A 208 -16.31 -19.36 -6.73
N GLY A 209 -17.07 -19.15 -7.82
CA GLY A 209 -17.99 -20.17 -8.34
C GLY A 209 -17.21 -21.32 -9.00
N PRO A 210 -17.45 -22.59 -8.66
CA PRO A 210 -16.76 -23.71 -9.31
C PRO A 210 -17.15 -23.78 -10.78
N GLN A 211 -16.21 -23.47 -11.69
CA GLN A 211 -16.33 -23.90 -13.08
C GLN A 211 -16.06 -25.40 -13.11
N GLN A 212 -17.15 -26.18 -13.10
CA GLN A 212 -17.10 -27.62 -13.32
C GLN A 212 -16.69 -27.87 -14.77
N ILE A 213 -15.39 -28.10 -15.00
CA ILE A 213 -14.88 -28.57 -16.29
C ILE A 213 -14.92 -30.10 -16.25
N LEU A 214 -16.09 -30.66 -16.56
CA LEU A 214 -16.20 -32.03 -17.04
C LEU A 214 -17.02 -32.00 -18.32
N PRO A 215 -16.47 -32.43 -19.48
CA PRO A 215 -17.34 -32.76 -20.60
C PRO A 215 -18.12 -34.01 -20.19
N GLU A 216 -19.45 -33.93 -20.19
CA GLU A 216 -20.29 -35.13 -20.15
C GLU A 216 -19.93 -35.99 -21.36
N GLY A 217 -19.07 -36.98 -21.08
CA GLY A 217 -18.72 -38.03 -22.00
C GLY A 217 -19.98 -38.78 -22.37
N THR A 218 -20.36 -38.63 -23.62
CA THR A 218 -21.22 -39.54 -24.37
C THR A 218 -20.81 -40.98 -24.10
N ARG A 219 -21.79 -41.85 -23.84
CA ARG A 219 -21.88 -43.25 -24.31
C ARG A 219 -22.99 -44.02 -23.56
N PRO A 220 -23.46 -45.15 -24.09
CA PRO A 220 -23.62 -45.53 -25.51
C PRO A 220 -25.09 -45.65 -25.92
#